data_AF-A0A2E5U1Q8-F1
#
_entry.id   AF-A0A2E5U1Q8-F1
#
_cell.length_a   1.000
_cell.length_b   1.000
_cell.length_c   1.000
_cell.angle_alpha   90.00
_cell.angle_beta   90.00
_cell.angle_gamma   90.00
#
_symmetry.space_group_name_H-M   'P 1'
#
loop_
_entity.id
_entity.type
_entity.pdbx_description
1 polymer ?
#
loop_
_entity_poly.entity_id
_entity_poly.type
_entity_poly.pdbx_seq_one_letter_code
_entity_poly.pdbx_strand_id
1 'polypeptide(L)'
;MIICDKCHEEINNKEFNPEPHIKRGYININDNVTFKYQKDALRCFGYKGGHYQQAVWKIPKTNKRVWFPKLDIDEDWNNSLSNDGEKITMKLNSGESLDDWFRNNRGDKNWLKKIKNGEDLKIDVVFGNEKNHLNQRVYKFIGEFEVSSEETDEFSMVSIRKATKVYLS
;
A
#
# COMPACT_ATOMS: atom_id res chain seq x y z
N MET A 1 36.24 -12.12 23.04
CA MET A 1 35.84 -10.82 22.47
C MET A 1 34.33 -10.86 22.31
N ILE A 2 33.59 -10.34 23.29
CA ILE A 2 32.12 -10.34 23.27
C ILE A 2 31.71 -9.13 22.42
N ILE A 3 31.27 -9.38 21.20
CA ILE A 3 30.64 -8.34 20.38
C ILE A 3 29.25 -8.14 20.98
N CYS A 4 28.97 -6.90 21.41
CA CYS A 4 27.71 -6.51 22.04
C CYS A 4 26.56 -6.62 21.03
N ASP A 5 25.50 -7.34 21.38
CA ASP A 5 24.28 -7.50 20.56
C ASP A 5 23.65 -6.14 20.15
N LYS A 6 23.90 -5.07 20.90
CA LYS A 6 23.44 -3.71 20.56
C LYS A 6 24.10 -3.16 19.29
N CYS A 7 25.34 -3.55 19.00
CA CYS A 7 26.03 -3.08 17.79
C CYS A 7 25.52 -3.77 16.52
N HIS A 8 24.93 -4.97 16.63
CA HIS A 8 24.31 -5.68 15.51
C HIS A 8 22.92 -5.13 15.15
N GLU A 9 22.18 -4.58 16.12
CA GLU A 9 20.90 -3.89 15.87
C GLU A 9 21.09 -2.53 15.17
N GLU A 10 22.14 -1.78 15.50
CA GLU A 10 22.38 -0.44 14.93
C GLU A 10 22.79 -0.45 13.45
N ILE A 11 23.40 -1.55 12.98
CA ILE A 11 23.82 -1.70 11.57
C ILE A 11 22.63 -2.12 10.68
N ASN A 12 21.64 -2.82 11.22
CA ASN A 12 20.48 -3.34 10.49
C ASN A 12 19.26 -2.38 10.41
N ASN A 13 19.32 -1.19 11.00
CA ASN A 13 18.13 -0.33 11.18
C ASN A 13 18.10 0.94 10.29
N LYS A 14 19.15 1.20 9.50
CA LYS A 14 19.17 2.37 8.59
C LYS A 14 18.28 2.19 7.37
N GLU A 15 18.17 0.96 6.88
CA GLU A 15 17.39 0.64 5.67
C GLU A 15 15.90 0.92 5.85
N PHE A 16 15.36 0.65 7.05
CA PHE A 16 13.95 0.87 7.39
C PHE A 16 13.66 2.26 7.97
N ASN A 17 14.65 3.16 7.99
CA ASN A 17 14.49 4.50 8.56
C ASN A 17 13.83 5.43 7.53
N PRO A 18 12.70 6.11 7.85
CA PRO A 18 12.06 7.05 6.93
C PRO A 18 12.84 8.37 6.72
N GLU A 19 13.71 8.76 7.66
CA GLU A 19 14.38 10.08 7.66
C GLU A 19 15.17 10.41 6.39
N PRO A 20 15.96 9.49 5.80
CA PRO A 20 16.67 9.77 4.54
C PRO A 20 15.72 10.10 3.38
N HIS A 21 14.57 9.43 3.31
CA HIS A 21 13.56 9.67 2.28
C HIS A 21 12.86 11.01 2.49
N ILE A 22 12.51 11.33 3.74
CA ILE A 22 11.93 12.61 4.14
C ILE A 22 12.88 13.76 3.78
N LYS A 23 14.15 13.67 4.19
CA LYS A 23 15.17 14.68 3.90
C LYS A 23 15.38 14.90 2.41
N ARG A 24 15.32 13.84 1.61
CA ARG A 24 15.42 13.89 0.15
C ARG A 24 14.14 14.40 -0.52
N GLY A 25 13.00 14.34 0.17
CA GLY A 25 11.70 14.84 -0.28
C GLY A 25 10.95 13.93 -1.25
N TYR A 26 11.42 12.68 -1.47
CA TYR A 26 10.72 11.72 -2.33
C TYR A 26 11.09 10.25 -2.03
N ILE A 27 10.19 9.36 -2.45
CA ILE A 27 10.40 7.92 -2.58
C ILE A 27 10.29 7.51 -4.05
N ASN A 28 11.09 6.53 -4.48
CA ASN A 28 11.04 5.96 -5.82
C ASN A 28 11.20 4.43 -5.73
N ILE A 29 10.51 3.67 -6.58
CA ILE A 29 10.65 2.20 -6.64
C ILE A 29 12.10 1.77 -6.88
N ASN A 30 12.88 2.56 -7.63
CA ASN A 30 14.28 2.27 -7.96
C ASN A 30 15.21 2.38 -6.75
N ASP A 31 14.76 3.01 -5.66
CA ASP A 31 15.50 3.09 -4.40
C ASP A 31 15.22 1.88 -3.48
N ASN A 32 14.36 0.93 -3.90
CA ASN A 32 13.94 -0.24 -3.13
C ASN A 32 13.42 0.12 -1.71
N VAL A 33 12.69 1.24 -1.60
CA VAL A 33 12.21 1.77 -0.31
C VAL A 33 11.35 0.72 0.40
N THR A 34 11.80 0.30 1.58
CA THR A 34 11.18 -0.77 2.35
C THR A 34 11.14 -0.38 3.82
N PHE A 35 10.06 -0.74 4.52
CA PHE A 35 9.87 -0.44 5.94
C PHE A 35 9.51 -1.68 6.73
N LYS A 36 9.96 -1.74 7.99
CA LYS A 36 9.59 -2.83 8.92
C LYS A 36 8.17 -2.68 9.45
N TYR A 37 7.69 -1.45 9.63
CA TYR A 37 6.37 -1.16 10.17
C TYR A 37 5.61 -0.14 9.32
N GLN A 38 4.28 -0.28 9.26
CA GLN A 38 3.40 0.66 8.56
C GLN A 38 3.63 2.11 9.01
N LYS A 39 3.79 2.35 10.32
CA LYS A 39 4.03 3.68 10.87
C LYS A 39 5.24 4.39 10.25
N ASP A 40 6.25 3.66 9.83
CA ASP A 40 7.46 4.22 9.23
C ASP A 40 7.20 4.67 7.79
N ALA A 41 6.45 3.90 7.02
CA ALA A 41 5.93 4.34 5.72
C ALA A 41 5.03 5.57 5.87
N LEU A 42 4.14 5.59 6.88
CA LEU A 42 3.25 6.73 7.13
C LEU A 42 4.01 8.00 7.56
N ARG A 43 5.14 7.87 8.24
CA ARG A 43 5.99 9.00 8.65
C ARG A 43 6.54 9.77 7.45
N CYS A 44 6.78 9.10 6.32
CA CYS A 44 7.12 9.77 5.06
C CYS A 44 6.06 10.80 4.64
N PHE A 45 4.81 10.65 5.11
CA PHE A 45 3.67 11.51 4.79
C PHE A 45 3.16 12.30 6.00
N GLY A 46 4.01 12.49 7.02
CA GLY A 46 3.73 13.35 8.17
C GLY A 46 2.92 12.72 9.30
N TYR A 47 2.74 11.40 9.31
CA TYR A 47 2.10 10.70 10.44
C TYR A 47 2.95 10.79 11.71
N LYS A 48 2.33 11.20 12.83
CA LYS A 48 2.99 11.38 14.15
C LYS A 48 2.53 10.40 15.23
N GLY A 49 1.65 9.44 14.88
CA GLY A 49 1.07 8.50 15.83
C GLY A 49 1.97 7.30 16.15
N GLY A 50 1.42 6.41 16.99
CA GLY A 50 2.06 5.15 17.39
C GLY A 50 1.90 4.02 16.36
N HIS A 51 1.70 2.80 16.83
CA HIS A 51 1.42 1.67 15.94
C HIS A 51 0.17 1.90 15.10
N TYR A 52 0.25 1.53 13.83
CA TYR A 52 -0.85 1.54 12.87
C TYR A 52 -1.03 0.11 12.36
N GLN A 53 -2.27 -0.35 12.27
CA GLN A 53 -2.61 -1.72 11.87
C GLN A 53 -3.71 -1.78 10.80
N GLN A 54 -4.25 -0.63 10.38
CA GLN A 54 -5.28 -0.61 9.33
C GLN A 54 -4.64 -0.76 7.95
N ALA A 55 -5.39 -1.31 7.00
CA ALA A 55 -4.90 -1.50 5.64
C ALA A 55 -4.67 -0.17 4.90
N VAL A 56 -5.45 0.88 5.21
CA VAL A 56 -5.42 2.15 4.49
C VAL A 56 -5.31 3.32 5.48
N TRP A 57 -4.56 4.36 5.13
CA TRP A 57 -4.48 5.62 5.86
C TRP A 57 -4.62 6.81 4.92
N LYS A 58 -5.53 7.76 5.19
CA LYS A 58 -5.69 8.97 4.37
C LYS A 58 -4.53 9.94 4.64
N ILE A 59 -3.87 10.40 3.59
CA ILE A 59 -2.82 11.43 3.70
C ILE A 59 -3.51 12.78 3.92
N PRO A 60 -3.25 13.48 5.06
CA PRO A 60 -3.89 14.75 5.37
C PRO A 60 -3.72 15.79 4.25
N LYS A 61 -4.77 16.58 4.00
CA LYS A 61 -4.78 17.68 3.00
C LYS A 61 -4.55 17.23 1.55
N THR A 62 -4.65 15.94 1.25
CA THR A 62 -4.60 15.43 -0.13
C THR A 62 -5.84 14.57 -0.43
N ASN A 63 -6.01 14.23 -1.71
CA ASN A 63 -6.94 13.19 -2.15
C ASN A 63 -6.33 11.78 -2.14
N LYS A 64 -5.08 11.64 -1.70
CA LYS A 64 -4.33 10.38 -1.72
C LYS A 64 -4.44 9.63 -0.39
N ARG A 65 -4.15 8.34 -0.44
CA ARG A 65 -4.03 7.48 0.75
C ARG A 65 -2.75 6.66 0.67
N VAL A 66 -2.31 6.12 1.79
CA VAL A 66 -1.33 5.05 1.85
C VAL A 66 -2.07 3.73 2.00
N TRP A 67 -1.76 2.75 1.16
CA TRP A 67 -2.38 1.42 1.20
C TRP A 67 -1.32 0.34 1.45
N PHE A 68 -1.63 -0.60 2.34
CA PHE A 68 -0.80 -1.73 2.73
C PHE A 68 -1.43 -3.08 2.32
N PRO A 69 -1.60 -3.37 1.02
CA PRO A 69 -2.17 -4.63 0.58
C PRO A 69 -1.29 -5.81 0.93
N LYS A 70 -1.90 -6.92 1.33
CA LYS A 70 -1.30 -8.23 1.13
C LYS A 70 -1.49 -8.57 -0.36
N LEU A 71 -0.40 -8.67 -1.13
CA LEU A 71 -0.43 -8.95 -2.58
C LEU A 71 -0.29 -10.46 -2.83
N ASP A 72 -1.17 -11.21 -2.19
CA ASP A 72 -1.22 -12.67 -2.24
C ASP A 72 -2.65 -13.08 -1.84
N ILE A 73 -2.96 -14.37 -2.01
CA ILE A 73 -4.22 -14.94 -1.56
C ILE A 73 -4.23 -15.02 -0.02
N ASP A 74 -5.33 -14.62 0.61
CA ASP A 74 -5.65 -14.94 2.00
C ASP A 74 -7.02 -15.63 2.12
N GLU A 75 -7.69 -15.54 3.26
CA GLU A 75 -8.98 -16.19 3.48
C GLU A 75 -10.10 -15.46 2.72
N ASP A 76 -10.08 -14.13 2.74
CA ASP A 76 -11.15 -13.30 2.19
C ASP A 76 -10.83 -12.78 0.78
N TRP A 77 -9.55 -12.46 0.53
CA TRP A 77 -9.08 -11.72 -0.64
C TRP A 77 -8.09 -12.50 -1.48
N ASN A 78 -8.22 -12.31 -2.80
CA ASN A 78 -7.24 -12.70 -3.81
C ASN A 78 -6.71 -11.42 -4.47
N ASN A 79 -5.62 -10.92 -3.91
CA ASN A 79 -4.94 -9.75 -4.45
C ASN A 79 -3.73 -10.19 -5.24
N SER A 80 -3.51 -9.57 -6.39
CA SER A 80 -2.33 -9.83 -7.21
C SER A 80 -1.73 -8.55 -7.76
N LEU A 81 -0.41 -8.59 -7.95
CA LEU A 81 0.35 -7.62 -8.71
C LEU A 81 0.76 -8.29 -10.02
N SER A 82 0.53 -7.65 -11.16
CA SER A 82 0.98 -8.14 -12.46
C SER A 82 2.50 -8.28 -12.52
N ASN A 83 3.01 -9.13 -13.42
CA ASN A 83 4.45 -9.42 -13.54
C ASN A 83 5.30 -8.18 -13.88
N ASP A 84 4.72 -7.24 -14.63
CA ASP A 84 5.33 -5.93 -14.95
C ASP A 84 5.21 -4.91 -13.79
N GLY A 85 4.46 -5.25 -12.74
CA GLY A 85 4.17 -4.38 -11.61
C GLY A 85 3.15 -3.28 -11.89
N GLU A 86 2.59 -3.19 -13.09
CA GLU A 86 1.77 -2.04 -13.50
C GLU A 86 0.34 -2.11 -12.99
N LYS A 87 -0.14 -3.29 -12.59
CA LYS A 87 -1.55 -3.53 -12.26
C LYS A 87 -1.71 -4.29 -10.96
N ILE A 88 -2.55 -3.76 -10.06
CA ILE A 88 -3.04 -4.49 -8.89
C ILE A 88 -4.48 -4.89 -9.16
N THR A 89 -4.81 -6.17 -8.95
CA THR A 89 -6.18 -6.68 -9.01
C THR A 89 -6.61 -7.16 -7.64
N MET A 90 -7.79 -6.74 -7.18
CA MET A 90 -8.38 -7.11 -5.90
C MET A 90 -9.69 -7.87 -6.16
N LYS A 91 -9.81 -9.10 -5.65
CA LYS A 91 -11.02 -9.92 -5.76
C LYS A 91 -11.35 -10.59 -4.42
N LEU A 92 -12.61 -10.91 -4.19
CA LEU A 92 -13.00 -11.77 -3.06
C LEU A 92 -12.81 -13.24 -3.44
N ASN A 93 -12.31 -14.05 -2.52
CA ASN A 93 -12.22 -15.50 -2.71
C ASN A 93 -13.60 -16.17 -2.80
N SER A 94 -14.60 -15.59 -2.14
CA SER A 94 -15.98 -16.07 -2.16
C SER A 94 -16.65 -15.96 -3.55
N GLY A 95 -16.10 -15.12 -4.44
CA GLY A 95 -16.77 -14.75 -5.68
C GLY A 95 -17.99 -13.85 -5.49
N GLU A 96 -18.23 -13.34 -4.28
CA GLU A 96 -19.28 -12.33 -4.01
C GLU A 96 -19.00 -11.05 -4.81
N SER A 97 -20.07 -10.34 -5.18
CA SER A 97 -20.00 -9.00 -5.74
C SER A 97 -19.29 -8.04 -4.77
N LEU A 98 -18.33 -7.27 -5.28
CA LEU A 98 -17.67 -6.21 -4.51
C LEU A 98 -18.66 -5.13 -4.09
N ASP A 99 -19.70 -4.85 -4.89
CA ASP A 99 -20.72 -3.85 -4.55
C ASP A 99 -21.50 -4.28 -3.30
N ASP A 100 -21.88 -5.56 -3.23
CA ASP A 100 -22.54 -6.13 -2.06
C ASP A 100 -21.61 -6.16 -0.85
N TRP A 101 -20.35 -6.58 -1.03
CA TRP A 101 -19.38 -6.62 0.04
C TRP A 101 -19.13 -5.22 0.63
N PHE A 102 -18.90 -4.22 -0.21
CA PHE A 102 -18.67 -2.84 0.23
C PHE A 102 -19.91 -2.24 0.90
N ARG A 103 -21.11 -2.53 0.38
CA ARG A 103 -22.37 -2.11 0.99
C ARG A 103 -22.56 -2.74 2.37
N ASN A 104 -22.35 -4.05 2.50
CA ASN A 104 -22.59 -4.79 3.74
C ASN A 104 -21.53 -4.49 4.82
N ASN A 105 -20.27 -4.34 4.43
CA ASN A 105 -19.15 -4.21 5.37
C ASN A 105 -18.72 -2.76 5.62
N ARG A 106 -18.98 -1.84 4.69
CA ARG A 106 -18.55 -0.44 4.78
C ARG A 106 -19.67 0.58 4.63
N GLY A 107 -20.89 0.13 4.35
CA GLY A 107 -22.02 1.02 4.07
C GLY A 107 -21.89 1.80 2.76
N ASP A 108 -20.95 1.43 1.89
CA ASP A 108 -20.71 2.13 0.63
C ASP A 108 -21.65 1.60 -0.45
N LYS A 109 -22.68 2.37 -0.75
CA LYS A 109 -23.72 2.02 -1.74
C LYS A 109 -23.30 2.47 -3.14
N ASN A 110 -23.58 1.63 -4.13
CA ASN A 110 -23.33 1.89 -5.55
C ASN A 110 -21.83 2.14 -5.84
N TRP A 111 -20.95 1.36 -5.22
CA TRP A 111 -19.49 1.52 -5.29
C TRP A 111 -19.00 1.49 -6.75
N LEU A 112 -19.41 0.47 -7.51
CA LEU A 112 -19.05 0.27 -8.90
C LEU A 112 -19.57 1.41 -9.77
N LYS A 113 -20.79 1.88 -9.52
CA LYS A 113 -21.36 3.03 -10.25
C LYS A 113 -20.51 4.28 -10.06
N LYS A 114 -20.07 4.57 -8.82
CA LYS A 114 -19.19 5.72 -8.55
C LYS A 114 -17.85 5.59 -9.27
N ILE A 115 -17.27 4.39 -9.29
CA ILE A 115 -16.04 4.13 -10.06
C ILE A 115 -16.27 4.35 -11.55
N LYS A 116 -17.33 3.77 -12.13
CA LYS A 116 -17.65 3.89 -13.56
C LYS A 116 -17.92 5.34 -13.97
N ASN A 117 -18.46 6.16 -13.07
CA ASN A 117 -18.66 7.58 -13.28
C ASN A 117 -17.41 8.45 -13.02
N GLY A 118 -16.31 7.85 -12.55
CA GLY A 118 -15.09 8.58 -12.17
C GLY A 118 -15.20 9.37 -10.86
N GLU A 119 -16.25 9.13 -10.06
CA GLU A 119 -16.52 9.83 -8.80
C GLU A 119 -15.67 9.30 -7.63
N ASP A 120 -15.21 8.05 -7.71
CA ASP A 120 -14.44 7.41 -6.64
C ASP A 120 -13.14 6.75 -7.07
N LEU A 121 -12.38 7.43 -7.93
CA LEU A 121 -11.06 6.99 -8.37
C LEU A 121 -10.01 7.26 -7.28
N LYS A 122 -9.86 6.30 -6.37
CA LYS A 122 -8.89 6.39 -5.29
C LYS A 122 -7.46 6.40 -5.86
N ILE A 123 -6.63 7.30 -5.30
CA ILE A 123 -5.20 7.36 -5.59
C ILE A 123 -4.46 6.88 -4.34
N ASP A 124 -3.74 5.78 -4.47
CA ASP A 124 -3.04 5.11 -3.37
C ASP A 124 -1.54 5.09 -3.61
N VAL A 125 -0.77 5.55 -2.62
CA VAL A 125 0.64 5.25 -2.48
C VAL A 125 0.75 3.87 -1.84
N VAL A 126 1.24 2.88 -2.60
CA VAL A 126 1.12 1.48 -2.21
C VAL A 126 2.43 0.96 -1.63
N PHE A 127 2.32 0.34 -0.46
CA PHE A 127 3.37 -0.41 0.19
C PHE A 127 2.95 -1.88 0.34
N GLY A 128 3.41 -2.73 -0.56
CA GLY A 128 3.11 -4.16 -0.55
C GLY A 128 3.60 -4.82 0.72
N ASN A 129 2.71 -5.56 1.40
CA ASN A 129 3.03 -6.40 2.54
C ASN A 129 3.63 -7.72 2.02
N GLU A 130 4.94 -7.86 2.15
CA GLU A 130 5.70 -9.00 1.65
C GLU A 130 6.58 -9.59 2.76
N LYS A 131 7.12 -10.78 2.50
CA LYS A 131 8.14 -11.38 3.36
C LYS A 131 9.50 -11.25 2.68
N ASN A 132 10.50 -10.74 3.40
CA ASN A 132 11.87 -10.68 2.89
C ASN A 132 12.52 -12.08 2.88
N HIS A 133 13.79 -12.15 2.44
CA HIS A 133 14.54 -13.41 2.37
C HIS A 133 14.78 -14.09 3.73
N LEU A 134 14.55 -13.38 4.84
CA LEU A 134 14.59 -13.91 6.22
C LEU A 134 13.19 -14.26 6.75
N ASN A 135 12.17 -14.30 5.87
CA ASN A 135 10.78 -14.56 6.21
C ASN A 135 10.17 -13.52 7.18
N GLN A 136 10.79 -12.33 7.29
CA GLN A 136 10.28 -11.21 8.09
C GLN A 136 9.29 -10.39 7.26
N ARG A 137 8.17 -9.98 7.88
CA ARG A 137 7.22 -9.07 7.24
C ARG A 137 7.87 -7.70 7.02
N VAL A 138 7.75 -7.18 5.82
CA VAL A 138 8.17 -5.82 5.43
C VAL A 138 7.10 -5.17 4.53
N TYR A 139 7.19 -3.86 4.38
CA TYR A 139 6.29 -3.02 3.59
C TYR A 139 7.11 -2.30 2.53
N LYS A 140 7.04 -2.79 1.29
CA LYS A 140 7.86 -2.29 0.17
C LYS A 140 7.07 -1.32 -0.69
N PHE A 141 7.62 -0.14 -0.95
CA PHE A 141 7.03 0.83 -1.86
C PHE A 141 7.02 0.26 -3.28
N ILE A 142 5.83 0.20 -3.89
CA ILE A 142 5.66 -0.31 -5.26
C ILE A 142 5.09 0.73 -6.22
N GLY A 143 4.78 1.94 -5.78
CA GLY A 143 4.34 3.03 -6.64
C GLY A 143 3.07 3.71 -6.16
N GLU A 144 2.63 4.68 -6.95
CA GLU A 144 1.32 5.31 -6.82
C GLU A 144 0.39 4.71 -7.87
N PHE A 145 -0.77 4.24 -7.41
CA PHE A 145 -1.78 3.55 -8.21
C PHE A 145 -3.09 4.32 -8.16
N GLU A 146 -3.85 4.25 -9.25
CA GLU A 146 -5.18 4.81 -9.35
C GLU A 146 -6.16 3.73 -9.82
N VAL A 147 -7.35 3.71 -9.23
CA VAL A 147 -8.43 2.80 -9.64
C VAL A 147 -8.82 3.06 -11.10
N SER A 148 -8.91 2.00 -11.89
CA SER A 148 -9.36 2.08 -13.28
C SER A 148 -10.88 1.95 -13.35
N SER A 149 -11.56 3.00 -13.83
CA SER A 149 -12.98 2.93 -14.16
C SER A 149 -13.26 1.98 -15.33
N GLU A 150 -12.30 1.80 -16.23
CA GLU A 150 -12.46 0.96 -17.42
C GLU A 150 -12.37 -0.52 -17.04
N GLU A 151 -11.34 -0.89 -16.26
CA GLU A 151 -11.01 -2.29 -15.97
C GLU A 151 -11.67 -2.86 -14.72
N THR A 152 -12.12 -2.00 -13.79
CA THR A 152 -12.85 -2.46 -12.59
C THR A 152 -14.24 -2.95 -12.98
N ASP A 153 -14.68 -4.08 -12.43
CA ASP A 153 -16.01 -4.64 -12.61
C ASP A 153 -16.65 -5.04 -11.28
N GLU A 154 -17.77 -5.75 -11.36
CA GLU A 154 -18.53 -6.20 -10.19
C GLU A 154 -17.74 -7.12 -9.25
N PHE A 155 -16.78 -7.89 -9.78
CA PHE A 155 -16.08 -8.93 -9.02
C PHE A 155 -14.61 -8.59 -8.77
N SER A 156 -14.11 -7.54 -9.41
CA SER A 156 -12.71 -7.16 -9.34
C SER A 156 -12.47 -5.66 -9.39
N MET A 157 -11.70 -5.18 -8.43
CA MET A 157 -11.18 -3.81 -8.41
C MET A 157 -9.78 -3.81 -9.03
N VAL A 158 -9.59 -3.01 -10.08
CA VAL A 158 -8.32 -2.92 -10.79
C VAL A 158 -7.71 -1.54 -10.56
N SER A 159 -6.46 -1.50 -10.10
CA SER A 159 -5.68 -0.27 -9.94
C SER A 159 -4.44 -0.29 -10.82
N ILE A 160 -4.18 0.81 -11.52
CA ILE A 160 -3.08 0.96 -12.49
C ILE A 160 -2.04 1.91 -11.93
N ARG A 161 -0.77 1.53 -12.03
CA ARG A 161 0.38 2.34 -11.59
C ARG A 161 0.44 3.60 -12.44
N LYS A 162 0.40 4.77 -11.80
CA LYS A 162 0.51 6.09 -12.43
C LYS A 162 1.88 6.72 -12.23
N ALA A 163 2.56 6.39 -11.13
CA ALA A 163 3.90 6.89 -10.88
C ALA A 163 4.77 5.90 -10.12
N THR A 164 6.06 5.93 -10.45
CA THR A 164 7.12 5.18 -9.76
C THR A 164 7.85 6.03 -8.72
N LYS A 165 7.58 7.34 -8.69
CA LYS A 165 8.17 8.32 -7.78
C LYS A 165 7.07 9.18 -7.16
N VAL A 166 7.11 9.37 -5.84
CA VAL A 166 6.17 10.22 -5.09
C VAL A 166 6.97 11.22 -4.26
N TYR A 167 6.59 12.51 -4.33
CA TYR A 167 7.16 13.59 -3.51
C TYR A 167 6.46 13.68 -2.16
N LEU A 168 7.21 14.01 -1.10
CA LEU A 168 6.78 13.96 0.31
C LEU A 168 6.42 15.33 0.91
N SER A 169 6.06 16.30 0.07
CA SER A 169 5.79 17.70 0.44
C SER A 169 4.33 17.97 0.81
#